data_AF-A0A974WXW2-F1
#
_entry.id   AF-A0A974WXW2-F1
#
_cell.length_a   1.000
_cell.length_b   1.000
_cell.length_c   1.000
_cell.angle_alpha   90.00
_cell.angle_beta   90.00
_cell.angle_gamma   90.00
#
_symmetry.space_group_name_H-M   'P 1'
#
loop_
_entity.id
_entity.type
_entity.pdbx_description
1 polymer ?
#
loop_
_entity_poly.entity_id
_entity_poly.type
_entity_poly.pdbx_seq_one_letter_code
_entity_poly.pdbx_strand_id
1 'polypeptide(L)'
;MAKVEHIKKLKATIQKYKLDAPESFWECSDEQLAEIYNGAGPEQLGKYGRAKLTKFLEMFEAAFLIHDFEFENSDGSKAELALANERMWKNMCKLVFGLCNWRNYTQWGKIAAYLALPLGAYQACAWLGYLFL
;
A
#
# COMPACT_ATOMS: atom_id res chain seq x y z
N MET A 1 1.51 14.22 -8.61
CA MET A 1 1.76 13.03 -9.44
C MET A 1 3.13 12.46 -9.12
N ALA A 2 3.19 11.14 -9.05
CA ALA A 2 4.46 10.42 -9.02
C ALA A 2 5.12 10.40 -10.42
N LYS A 3 6.37 9.95 -10.49
CA LYS A 3 7.05 9.76 -11.78
C LYS A 3 6.63 8.41 -12.38
N VAL A 4 6.43 8.36 -13.70
CA VAL A 4 6.06 7.12 -14.41
C VAL A 4 7.07 6.00 -14.18
N GLU A 5 8.36 6.32 -14.13
CA GLU A 5 9.42 5.33 -13.84
C GLU A 5 9.29 4.73 -12.44
N HIS A 6 8.74 5.50 -11.49
CA HIS A 6 8.46 5.00 -10.14
C HIS A 6 7.32 3.99 -10.18
N ILE A 7 6.22 4.32 -10.87
CA ILE A 7 5.08 3.41 -11.05
C ILE A 7 5.50 2.09 -11.71
N LYS A 8 6.36 2.15 -12.74
CA LYS A 8 6.92 0.94 -13.38
C LYS A 8 7.66 0.04 -12.38
N LYS A 9 8.45 0.63 -11.48
CA LYS A 9 9.15 -0.11 -10.41
C LYS A 9 8.17 -0.72 -9.42
N LEU A 10 7.12 0.02 -9.05
CA LEU A 10 6.07 -0.49 -8.17
C LEU A 10 5.31 -1.65 -8.82
N LYS A 11 4.90 -1.56 -10.10
CA LYS A 11 4.28 -2.67 -10.84
C LYS A 11 5.17 -3.90 -10.93
N ALA A 12 6.47 -3.72 -11.21
CA ALA A 12 7.43 -4.81 -11.19
C ALA A 12 7.53 -5.47 -9.79
N THR A 13 7.43 -4.67 -8.71
CA THR A 13 7.40 -5.16 -7.33
C THR A 13 6.12 -5.96 -7.05
N ILE A 14 4.96 -5.45 -7.48
CA ILE A 14 3.65 -6.13 -7.37
C ILE A 14 3.74 -7.52 -8.01
N GLN A 15 4.27 -7.60 -9.24
CA GLN A 15 4.44 -8.87 -9.96
C GLN A 15 5.45 -9.81 -9.27
N LYS A 16 6.61 -9.28 -8.88
CA LYS A 16 7.69 -10.05 -8.23
C LYS A 16 7.21 -10.72 -6.94
N TYR A 17 6.45 -9.99 -6.13
CA TYR A 17 5.95 -10.48 -4.83
C TYR A 17 4.54 -11.07 -4.90
N LYS A 18 3.94 -11.17 -6.10
CA LYS A 18 2.59 -11.70 -6.34
C LYS A 18 1.56 -11.05 -5.42
N LEU A 19 1.60 -9.73 -5.35
CA LEU A 19 0.61 -8.96 -4.60
C LEU A 19 -0.74 -9.03 -5.32
N ASP A 20 -1.81 -9.10 -4.56
CA ASP A 20 -3.16 -9.17 -5.11
C ASP A 20 -3.59 -7.78 -5.56
N ALA A 21 -4.00 -7.65 -6.82
CA ALA A 21 -4.56 -6.44 -7.39
C ALA A 21 -5.77 -6.83 -8.27
N PRO A 22 -6.82 -5.99 -8.36
CA PRO A 22 -7.92 -6.24 -9.29
C PRO A 22 -7.44 -6.24 -10.74
N GLU A 23 -8.18 -6.88 -11.65
CA GLU A 23 -7.79 -6.95 -13.08
C GLU A 23 -7.72 -5.56 -13.72
N SER A 24 -8.67 -4.69 -13.39
CA SER A 24 -8.72 -3.29 -13.84
C SER A 24 -7.48 -2.47 -13.47
N PHE A 25 -6.76 -2.83 -12.40
CA PHE A 25 -5.49 -2.18 -12.05
C PHE A 25 -4.44 -2.36 -13.15
N TRP A 26 -4.42 -3.52 -13.80
CA TRP A 26 -3.44 -3.86 -14.83
C TRP A 26 -3.77 -3.24 -16.18
N GLU A 27 -5.04 -2.90 -16.39
CA GLU A 27 -5.53 -2.21 -17.59
C GLU A 27 -5.17 -0.72 -17.58
N CYS A 28 -4.92 -0.14 -16.40
CA CYS A 28 -4.48 1.25 -16.28
C CYS A 28 -3.05 1.48 -16.80
N SER A 29 -2.90 2.58 -17.52
CA SER A 29 -1.59 3.07 -17.94
C SER A 29 -0.76 3.52 -16.74
N ASP A 30 0.56 3.55 -16.92
CA ASP A 30 1.46 3.96 -15.84
C ASP A 30 1.28 5.45 -15.49
N GLU A 31 0.81 6.27 -16.44
CA GLU A 31 0.46 7.68 -16.25
C GLU A 31 -0.79 7.83 -15.38
N GLN A 32 -1.86 7.07 -15.67
CA GLN A 32 -3.08 7.08 -14.85
C GLN A 32 -2.77 6.67 -13.41
N LEU A 33 -2.00 5.61 -13.25
CA LEU A 33 -1.55 5.16 -11.93
C LEU A 33 -0.66 6.20 -11.23
N ALA A 34 0.14 6.99 -11.98
CA ALA A 34 0.96 8.07 -11.42
C ALA A 34 0.14 9.28 -10.95
N GLU A 35 -1.03 9.50 -11.54
CA GLU A 35 -2.00 10.51 -11.13
C GLU A 35 -2.75 10.11 -9.86
N ILE A 36 -3.19 8.84 -9.80
CA ILE A 36 -3.87 8.24 -8.65
C ILE A 36 -2.93 8.14 -7.44
N TYR A 37 -1.69 7.70 -7.66
CA TYR A 37 -0.76 7.42 -6.58
C TYR A 37 -0.38 8.66 -5.79
N ASN A 38 -0.75 8.66 -4.51
CA ASN A 38 -0.56 9.82 -3.64
C ASN A 38 0.48 9.54 -2.54
N GLY A 39 0.92 8.29 -2.36
CA GLY A 39 1.89 7.87 -1.35
C GLY A 39 1.23 7.45 -0.04
N ALA A 40 2.03 7.19 1.01
CA ALA A 40 1.47 6.74 2.27
C ALA A 40 0.78 7.86 3.06
N GLY A 41 -0.43 7.57 3.52
CA GLY A 41 -1.19 8.38 4.49
C GLY A 41 -2.19 9.37 3.87
N PRO A 42 -3.11 9.89 4.68
CA PRO A 42 -4.20 10.77 4.25
C PRO A 42 -3.72 12.17 3.82
N GLU A 43 -4.54 12.92 3.09
CA GLU A 43 -4.24 14.29 2.65
C GLU A 43 -3.98 15.27 3.81
N GLN A 44 -4.64 15.07 4.94
CA GLN A 44 -4.57 15.88 6.16
C GLN A 44 -3.14 15.95 6.75
N LEU A 45 -2.29 14.97 6.45
CA LEU A 45 -0.86 14.98 6.86
C LEU A 45 -0.03 16.02 6.10
N GLY A 46 -0.58 16.60 5.04
CA GLY A 46 0.11 17.55 4.17
C GLY A 46 1.25 16.92 3.37
N LYS A 47 1.79 17.66 2.39
CA LYS A 47 2.82 17.15 1.47
C LYS A 47 4.08 16.67 2.19
N TYR A 48 4.55 17.41 3.19
CA TYR A 48 5.77 17.07 3.93
C TYR A 48 5.59 15.84 4.83
N GLY A 49 4.45 15.74 5.53
CA GLY A 49 4.14 14.59 6.39
C GLY A 49 4.02 13.31 5.57
N ARG A 50 3.26 13.37 4.47
CA ARG A 50 3.12 12.26 3.51
C ARG A 50 4.45 11.84 2.92
N ALA A 51 5.30 12.77 2.49
CA ALA A 51 6.61 12.41 1.94
C ALA A 51 7.51 11.69 2.96
N LYS A 52 7.50 12.13 4.24
CA LYS A 52 8.23 11.45 5.31
C LYS A 52 7.65 10.06 5.61
N LEU A 53 6.33 9.94 5.69
CA LEU A 53 5.66 8.67 5.95
C LEU A 53 5.86 7.68 4.79
N THR A 54 5.75 8.15 3.55
CA THR A 54 6.02 7.37 2.34
C THR A 54 7.45 6.85 2.37
N LYS A 55 8.44 7.70 2.66
CA LYS A 55 9.84 7.27 2.81
C LYS A 55 10.03 6.25 3.95
N PHE A 56 9.34 6.41 5.07
CA PHE A 56 9.40 5.46 6.18
C PHE A 56 8.78 4.11 5.81
N LEU A 57 7.73 4.12 4.99
CA LEU A 57 6.99 2.95 4.53
C LEU A 57 7.32 2.59 3.07
N GLU A 58 8.51 2.97 2.56
CA GLU A 58 8.90 2.84 1.15
C GLU A 58 8.76 1.40 0.64
N MET A 59 9.07 0.42 1.52
CA MET A 59 8.93 -1.00 1.20
C MET A 59 7.49 -1.45 0.89
N PHE A 60 6.49 -0.65 1.28
CA PHE A 60 5.05 -0.94 1.13
C PHE A 60 4.38 -0.11 0.04
N GLU A 61 5.10 0.76 -0.67
CA GLU A 61 4.52 1.64 -1.70
C GLU A 61 3.76 0.87 -2.79
N ALA A 62 4.21 -0.34 -3.14
CA ALA A 62 3.52 -1.21 -4.08
C ALA A 62 2.11 -1.62 -3.59
N ALA A 63 1.93 -1.82 -2.28
CA ALA A 63 0.63 -2.11 -1.69
C ALA A 63 -0.24 -0.84 -1.60
N PHE A 64 0.36 0.31 -1.29
CA PHE A 64 -0.36 1.60 -1.30
C PHE A 64 -0.84 2.00 -2.69
N LEU A 65 -0.06 1.72 -3.75
CA LEU A 65 -0.49 1.98 -5.12
C LEU A 65 -1.78 1.24 -5.49
N ILE A 66 -1.90 -0.03 -5.08
CA ILE A 66 -3.11 -0.83 -5.31
C ILE A 66 -4.26 -0.27 -4.47
N HIS A 67 -3.99 0.10 -3.22
CA HIS A 67 -4.98 0.66 -2.30
C HIS A 67 -5.55 2.00 -2.81
N ASP A 68 -4.68 2.93 -3.24
CA ASP A 68 -5.07 4.22 -3.82
C ASP A 68 -5.95 4.00 -5.07
N PHE A 69 -5.58 3.03 -5.93
CA PHE A 69 -6.37 2.66 -7.10
C PHE A 69 -7.75 2.12 -6.73
N GLU A 70 -7.83 1.18 -5.79
CA GLU A 70 -9.10 0.62 -5.35
C GLU A 70 -9.99 1.69 -4.71
N PHE A 71 -9.40 2.62 -3.96
CA PHE A 71 -10.14 3.71 -3.34
C PHE A 71 -10.70 4.70 -4.37
N GLU A 72 -9.88 5.15 -5.34
CA GLU A 72 -10.30 6.06 -6.41
C GLU A 72 -11.43 5.49 -7.27
N ASN A 73 -11.44 4.16 -7.47
CA ASN A 73 -12.45 3.46 -8.27
C ASN A 73 -13.61 2.89 -7.44
N SER A 74 -13.62 3.12 -6.12
CA SER A 74 -14.71 2.66 -5.25
C SER A 74 -15.90 3.61 -5.29
N ASP A 75 -17.06 3.10 -4.86
CA ASP A 75 -18.24 3.93 -4.61
C ASP A 75 -18.16 4.71 -3.28
N GLY A 76 -17.00 4.66 -2.60
CA GLY A 76 -16.79 5.23 -1.27
C GLY A 76 -17.54 4.50 -0.15
N SER A 77 -18.17 3.34 -0.41
CA SER A 77 -18.86 2.61 0.64
C SER A 77 -17.89 2.08 1.68
N LYS A 78 -18.37 1.97 2.93
CA LYS A 78 -17.59 1.36 4.03
C LYS A 78 -17.17 -0.07 3.73
N ALA A 79 -17.95 -0.79 2.93
CA ALA A 79 -17.67 -2.17 2.55
C ALA A 79 -16.47 -2.25 1.59
N GLU A 80 -16.49 -1.46 0.51
CA GLU A 80 -15.38 -1.39 -0.45
C GLU A 80 -14.10 -0.88 0.21
N LEU A 81 -14.21 0.13 1.07
CA LEU A 81 -13.09 0.60 1.89
C LEU A 81 -12.49 -0.47 2.79
N ALA A 82 -13.34 -1.28 3.43
CA ALA A 82 -12.87 -2.38 4.27
C ALA A 82 -12.14 -3.46 3.44
N LEU A 83 -12.67 -3.78 2.25
CA LEU A 83 -12.05 -4.74 1.33
C LEU A 83 -10.69 -4.24 0.81
N ALA A 84 -10.60 -2.98 0.39
CA ALA A 84 -9.35 -2.35 -0.04
C ALA A 84 -8.31 -2.33 1.09
N ASN A 85 -8.72 -1.96 2.32
CA ASN A 85 -7.85 -1.98 3.50
C ASN A 85 -7.35 -3.40 3.82
N GLU A 86 -8.22 -4.40 3.74
CA GLU A 86 -7.85 -5.80 3.99
C GLU A 86 -6.85 -6.30 2.94
N ARG A 87 -7.06 -5.98 1.65
CA ARG A 87 -6.13 -6.32 0.57
C ARG A 87 -4.78 -5.65 0.76
N MET A 88 -4.77 -4.36 1.09
CA MET A 88 -3.55 -3.62 1.42
C MET A 88 -2.77 -4.33 2.53
N TRP A 89 -3.42 -4.68 3.64
CA TRP A 89 -2.80 -5.39 4.76
C TRP A 89 -2.18 -6.74 4.35
N LYS A 90 -2.91 -7.56 3.58
CA LYS A 90 -2.42 -8.85 3.06
C LYS A 90 -1.21 -8.66 2.15
N ASN A 91 -1.24 -7.67 1.27
CA ASN A 91 -0.13 -7.34 0.37
C ASN A 91 1.12 -6.85 1.12
N MET A 92 0.95 -6.01 2.14
CA MET A 92 2.06 -5.59 2.99
C MET A 92 2.67 -6.80 3.72
N CYS A 93 1.85 -7.73 4.24
CA CYS A 93 2.34 -8.97 4.83
C CYS A 93 3.15 -9.81 3.82
N LYS A 94 2.65 -9.99 2.58
CA LYS A 94 3.37 -10.66 1.49
C LYS A 94 4.73 -10.03 1.23
N LEU A 95 4.82 -8.70 1.23
CA LEU A 95 6.09 -7.98 1.07
C LEU A 95 7.06 -8.28 2.21
N VAL A 96 6.61 -8.27 3.48
CA VAL A 96 7.46 -8.61 4.63
C VAL A 96 8.02 -10.04 4.50
N PHE A 97 7.16 -11.02 4.19
CA PHE A 97 7.58 -12.42 4.04
C PHE A 97 8.46 -12.66 2.81
N GLY A 98 8.25 -11.92 1.73
CA GLY A 98 9.09 -12.01 0.53
C GLY A 98 10.47 -11.36 0.69
N LEU A 99 10.61 -10.37 1.57
CA LEU A 99 11.86 -9.65 1.82
C LEU A 99 12.71 -10.30 2.92
N CYS A 100 12.08 -11.00 3.87
CA CYS A 100 12.77 -11.62 4.99
C CYS A 100 12.98 -13.11 4.75
N ASN A 101 14.13 -13.62 5.17
CA ASN A 101 14.34 -15.07 5.19
C ASN A 101 13.70 -15.64 6.47
N TRP A 102 12.43 -16.02 6.40
CA TRP A 102 11.67 -16.55 7.53
C TRP A 102 12.25 -17.86 8.10
N ARG A 103 13.08 -18.59 7.34
CA ARG A 103 13.81 -19.77 7.82
C ARG A 103 15.00 -19.42 8.70
N ASN A 104 15.43 -18.16 8.70
CA ASN A 104 16.47 -17.65 9.57
C ASN A 104 15.85 -17.08 10.86
N TYR A 105 15.88 -17.87 11.94
CA TYR A 105 15.29 -17.50 13.24
C TYR A 105 15.85 -16.20 13.83
N THR A 106 17.10 -15.83 13.49
CA THR A 106 17.70 -14.56 13.96
C THR A 106 17.00 -13.32 13.37
N GLN A 107 16.25 -13.46 12.28
CA GLN A 107 15.47 -12.38 11.68
C GLN A 107 14.05 -12.27 12.26
N TRP A 108 13.62 -13.18 13.14
CA TRP A 108 12.22 -13.21 13.59
C TRP A 108 11.80 -11.94 14.34
N GLY A 109 12.69 -11.34 15.15
CA GLY A 109 12.41 -10.04 15.76
C GLY A 109 12.19 -8.93 14.74
N LYS A 110 12.98 -8.91 13.66
CA LYS A 110 12.82 -7.97 12.54
C LYS A 110 11.53 -8.20 11.76
N ILE A 111 11.19 -9.47 11.50
CA ILE A 111 9.93 -9.86 10.85
C ILE A 111 8.75 -9.38 11.69
N ALA A 112 8.76 -9.63 13.00
CA ALA A 112 7.71 -9.18 13.91
C ALA A 112 7.58 -7.65 13.90
N ALA A 113 8.68 -6.92 13.97
CA ALA A 113 8.68 -5.45 13.88
C ALA A 113 8.09 -4.95 12.54
N TYR A 114 8.43 -5.59 11.43
CA TYR A 114 7.88 -5.25 10.12
C TYR A 114 6.42 -5.63 9.95
N LEU A 115 5.94 -6.70 10.59
CA LEU A 115 4.52 -7.08 10.57
C LEU A 115 3.65 -6.16 11.44
N ALA A 116 4.22 -5.44 12.41
CA ALA A 116 3.50 -4.42 13.16
C ALA A 116 3.09 -3.22 12.30
N LEU A 117 3.88 -2.88 11.26
CA LEU A 117 3.61 -1.76 10.35
C LEU A 117 2.33 -1.97 9.51
N PRO A 118 2.12 -3.12 8.84
CA PRO A 118 0.86 -3.46 8.18
C PRO A 118 -0.36 -3.32 9.11
N LEU A 119 -0.26 -3.81 10.34
CA LEU A 119 -1.37 -3.73 11.29
C LEU A 119 -1.70 -2.28 11.67
N GLY A 120 -0.67 -1.47 11.94
CA GLY A 120 -0.83 -0.06 12.22
C GLY A 120 -1.42 0.71 11.04
N ALA A 121 -0.96 0.42 9.81
CA ALA A 121 -1.52 1.02 8.60
C ALA A 121 -3.00 0.64 8.40
N TYR A 122 -3.36 -0.64 8.58
CA TYR A 122 -4.73 -1.12 8.50
C TYR A 122 -5.65 -0.42 9.52
N GLN A 123 -5.22 -0.33 10.78
CA GLN A 123 -5.97 0.35 11.83
C GLN A 123 -6.12 1.85 11.58
N ALA A 124 -5.05 2.50 11.10
CA ALA A 124 -5.09 3.92 10.75
C ALA A 124 -6.06 4.19 9.59
N CYS A 125 -6.01 3.40 8.52
CA CYS A 125 -6.93 3.53 7.39
C CYS A 125 -8.38 3.23 7.78
N ALA A 126 -8.62 2.24 8.64
CA ALA A 126 -9.95 1.98 9.16
C ALA A 126 -10.45 3.18 9.99
N TRP A 127 -9.68 3.63 10.97
CA TRP A 127 -10.09 4.73 11.86
C TRP A 127 -10.33 6.05 11.10
N LEU A 128 -9.44 6.41 10.17
CA LEU A 128 -9.56 7.60 9.34
C LEU A 128 -10.69 7.47 8.31
N GLY A 129 -10.84 6.31 7.68
CA GLY A 129 -11.95 6.05 6.75
C GLY A 129 -13.32 6.16 7.43
N TYR A 130 -13.43 5.82 8.71
CA TYR A 130 -14.66 6.05 9.49
C TYR A 130 -14.91 7.51 9.88
N LEU A 131 -13.87 8.36 9.94
CA LEU A 131 -13.96 9.75 10.37
C LEU A 131 -14.21 10.73 9.21
N PHE A 132 -13.86 10.34 7.98
CA PHE A 132 -13.88 11.23 6.80
C PHE A 132 -14.77 10.74 5.65
N LEU A 133 -15.56 9.67 5.87
CA LEU A 133 -16.75 9.31 5.08
C LEU A 133 -18.01 9.95 5.67
#